data_AF-A0A0T7A4E4-F1
#
_entry.id   AF-A0A0T7A4E4-F1
#
_cell.length_a   1.000
_cell.length_b   1.000
_cell.length_c   1.000
_cell.angle_alpha   90.00
_cell.angle_beta   90.00
_cell.angle_gamma   90.00
#
_symmetry.space_group_name_H-M   'P 1'
#
loop_
_entity.id
_entity.type
_entity.pdbx_description
1 polymer ?
#
loop_
_entity_poly.entity_id
_entity_poly.type
_entity_poly.pdbx_seq_one_letter_code
_entity_poly.pdbx_strand_id
1 'polypeptide(L)'
;MPHRFVGGQNSIEDYAATAGAVRERAAAMNQRQPGDPDRLAQALVDLAEVADTPVRPPLGSDTIAAIEAKHRADAAIIAACRR
;
A
#
# COMPACT_ATOMS: atom_id res chain seq x y z
N MET A 1 -5.13 6.26 -24.18
CA MET A 1 -6.29 5.38 -23.91
C MET A 1 -6.47 5.31 -22.40
N PRO A 2 -7.62 5.65 -21.80
CA PRO A 2 -7.79 5.45 -20.36
C PRO A 2 -7.86 3.94 -20.08
N HIS A 3 -6.87 3.41 -19.34
CA HIS A 3 -6.85 2.02 -18.92
C HIS A 3 -7.94 1.81 -17.85
N ARG A 4 -9.08 1.22 -18.25
CA ARG A 4 -10.19 0.88 -17.35
C ARG A 4 -9.78 -0.29 -16.47
N PHE A 5 -10.02 -0.20 -15.17
CA PHE A 5 -9.93 -1.35 -14.28
C PHE A 5 -10.89 -2.44 -14.73
N VAL A 6 -10.37 -3.63 -15.07
CA VAL A 6 -11.16 -4.80 -15.47
C VAL A 6 -11.12 -5.80 -14.32
N GLY A 7 -12.18 -5.83 -13.52
CA GLY A 7 -12.40 -6.88 -12.53
C GLY A 7 -12.97 -8.16 -13.15
N GLY A 8 -12.74 -9.30 -12.50
CA GLY A 8 -13.37 -10.57 -12.89
C GLY A 8 -14.90 -10.45 -12.88
N GLN A 9 -15.56 -10.96 -13.92
CA GLN A 9 -17.00 -10.78 -14.13
C GLN A 9 -17.88 -11.66 -13.22
N ASN A 10 -17.32 -12.71 -12.62
CA ASN A 10 -18.05 -13.59 -11.71
C ASN A 10 -18.02 -13.08 -10.27
N SER A 11 -19.21 -12.94 -9.67
CA SER A 11 -19.41 -12.69 -8.25
C SER A 11 -19.94 -13.94 -7.53
N ILE A 12 -19.54 -14.12 -6.27
CA ILE A 12 -20.09 -15.13 -5.36
C ILE A 12 -20.84 -14.38 -4.28
N GLU A 13 -22.14 -14.67 -4.12
CA GLU A 13 -23.03 -13.93 -3.23
C GLU A 13 -22.56 -13.97 -1.76
N ASP A 14 -22.11 -15.13 -1.29
CA ASP A 14 -21.57 -15.32 0.06
C ASP A 14 -20.38 -14.40 0.40
N TYR A 15 -19.69 -13.87 -0.61
CA TYR A 15 -18.55 -12.96 -0.43
C TYR A 15 -18.88 -11.49 -0.69
N ALA A 16 -20.15 -11.14 -0.92
CA ALA A 16 -20.56 -9.78 -1.25
C ALA A 16 -20.10 -8.76 -0.19
N ALA A 17 -20.29 -9.07 1.10
CA ALA A 17 -19.92 -8.19 2.20
C ALA A 17 -18.41 -8.08 2.47
N THR A 18 -17.58 -8.94 1.86
CA THR A 18 -16.13 -8.98 2.07
C THR A 18 -15.37 -8.65 0.79
N ALA A 19 -15.01 -9.65 0.00
CA ALA A 19 -14.27 -9.47 -1.25
C ALA A 19 -15.07 -8.67 -2.29
N GLY A 20 -16.40 -8.78 -2.29
CA GLY A 20 -17.29 -7.96 -3.12
C GLY A 20 -17.13 -6.46 -2.81
N ALA A 21 -17.31 -6.08 -1.55
CA ALA A 21 -17.15 -4.70 -1.09
C ALA A 21 -15.74 -4.14 -1.37
N VAL A 22 -14.68 -4.96 -1.23
CA VAL A 22 -13.31 -4.54 -1.56
C VAL A 22 -13.15 -4.28 -3.06
N ARG A 23 -13.73 -5.10 -3.93
CA ARG A 23 -13.70 -4.89 -5.40
C ARG A 23 -14.39 -3.61 -5.80
N GLU A 24 -15.55 -3.30 -5.21
CA GLU A 24 -16.27 -2.06 -5.47
C GLU A 24 -15.43 -0.83 -5.09
N ARG A 25 -14.81 -0.85 -3.91
CA ARG A 25 -13.90 0.21 -3.47
C ARG A 25 -12.69 0.35 -4.38
N ALA A 26 -12.07 -0.75 -4.79
CA ALA A 26 -10.93 -0.74 -5.71
C ALA A 26 -11.31 -0.13 -7.07
N ALA A 27 -12.48 -0.48 -7.61
CA ALA A 27 -12.98 0.09 -8.85
C ALA A 27 -13.23 1.61 -8.71
N ALA A 28 -13.75 2.06 -7.57
CA ALA A 28 -13.99 3.48 -7.29
C ALA A 28 -12.69 4.29 -7.10
N MET A 29 -11.65 3.67 -6.53
CA MET A 29 -10.33 4.29 -6.30
C MET A 29 -9.41 4.26 -7.53
N ASN A 30 -9.77 3.53 -8.58
CA ASN A 30 -8.99 3.51 -9.81
C ASN A 30 -8.80 4.92 -10.37
N GLN A 31 -7.54 5.30 -10.63
CA GLN A 31 -7.13 6.64 -11.08
C GLN A 31 -7.42 7.78 -10.08
N ARG A 32 -7.76 7.45 -8.84
CA ARG A 32 -7.93 8.40 -7.74
C ARG A 32 -7.04 8.04 -6.56
N GLN A 33 -5.99 7.27 -6.81
CA GLN A 33 -5.00 7.00 -5.77
C GLN A 33 -4.37 8.34 -5.34
N PRO A 34 -4.28 8.60 -4.03
CA PRO A 34 -3.62 9.79 -3.53
C PRO A 34 -2.12 9.71 -3.85
N GLY A 35 -1.55 10.80 -4.35
CA GLY A 35 -0.14 10.90 -4.69
C GLY A 35 0.11 11.34 -6.14
N ASP A 36 1.36 11.20 -6.56
CA ASP A 36 1.84 11.61 -7.87
C ASP A 36 2.54 10.39 -8.53
N PRO A 37 1.98 9.82 -9.60
CA PRO A 37 2.53 8.64 -10.26
C PRO A 37 3.89 8.91 -10.92
N ASP A 38 4.16 10.14 -11.36
CA ASP A 38 5.44 10.49 -11.98
C ASP A 38 6.55 10.54 -10.92
N ARG A 39 6.24 11.06 -9.73
CA ARG A 39 7.16 10.98 -8.58
C ARG A 39 7.44 9.54 -8.15
N LEU A 40 6.43 8.67 -8.18
CA LEU A 40 6.62 7.25 -7.88
C LEU A 40 7.54 6.60 -8.91
N ALA A 41 7.33 6.86 -10.20
CA ALA A 41 8.18 6.33 -11.26
C ALA A 41 9.65 6.74 -11.08
N GLN A 42 9.90 8.02 -10.77
CA GLN A 42 11.26 8.51 -10.50
C GLN A 42 11.88 7.79 -9.29
N ALA A 43 11.15 7.67 -8.18
CA ALA A 43 11.64 6.99 -6.99
C ALA A 43 12.01 5.52 -7.25
N LEU A 44 11.29 4.83 -8.14
CA LEU A 44 11.61 3.46 -8.52
C LEU A 44 12.88 3.37 -9.38
N VAL A 45 13.11 4.33 -10.28
CA VAL A 45 14.35 4.42 -11.06
C VAL A 45 15.53 4.67 -10.12
N ASP A 46 15.41 5.64 -9.21
CA ASP A 46 16.45 5.96 -8.23
C ASP A 46 16.77 4.73 -7.36
N LEU A 47 15.75 3.99 -6.93
CA LEU A 47 15.91 2.78 -6.12
C LEU A 47 16.67 1.66 -6.85
N ALA A 48 16.51 1.55 -8.17
CA ALA A 48 17.21 0.54 -8.97
C ALA A 48 18.73 0.80 -9.04
N GLU A 49 19.18 2.04 -8.81
CA GLU A 49 20.59 2.43 -8.82
C GLU A 49 21.27 2.30 -7.45
N VAL A 50 20.50 2.07 -6.37
CA VAL A 50 21.03 1.93 -5.01
C VAL A 50 21.54 0.49 -4.79
N ALA A 51 22.81 0.37 -4.40
CA ALA A 51 23.47 -0.92 -4.21
C ALA A 51 22.90 -1.75 -3.04
N ASP A 52 22.46 -1.10 -1.95
CA ASP A 52 21.89 -1.75 -0.76
C ASP A 52 20.44 -1.32 -0.57
N THR A 53 19.60 -1.78 -1.49
CA THR A 53 18.18 -1.44 -1.50
C THR A 53 17.41 -2.24 -0.46
N PRO A 54 16.62 -1.59 0.42
CA PRO A 54 15.80 -2.30 1.39
C PRO A 54 14.75 -3.17 0.69
N VAL A 55 14.52 -4.37 1.22
CA VAL A 55 13.54 -5.34 0.66
C VAL A 55 12.12 -4.76 0.59
N ARG A 56 11.79 -3.82 1.47
CA ARG A 56 10.49 -3.12 1.52
C ARG A 56 10.69 -1.61 1.65
N PRO A 57 10.90 -0.88 0.53
CA PRO A 57 11.02 0.56 0.57
C PRO A 57 9.66 1.19 0.91
N PRO A 58 9.60 2.12 1.88
CA PRO A 58 8.37 2.86 2.16
C PRO A 58 8.12 3.89 1.05
N LEU A 59 7.14 3.62 0.20
CA LEU A 59 6.72 4.52 -0.88
C LEU A 59 5.38 5.15 -0.49
N GLY A 60 5.37 6.48 -0.31
CA GLY A 60 4.19 7.24 0.13
C GLY A 60 4.25 7.67 1.59
N SER A 61 3.57 8.77 1.92
CA SER A 61 3.52 9.29 3.30
C SER A 61 2.73 8.41 4.26
N ASP A 62 1.73 7.71 3.75
CA ASP A 62 0.90 6.76 4.49
C ASP A 62 1.71 5.54 4.95
N THR A 63 2.54 4.98 4.08
CA THR A 63 3.40 3.84 4.42
C THR A 63 4.46 4.23 5.45
N ILE A 64 5.09 5.40 5.31
CA ILE A 64 6.01 5.94 6.33
C ILE A 64 5.31 6.05 7.69
N ALA A 65 4.15 6.70 7.74
CA ALA A 65 3.40 6.90 8.97
C ALA A 65 3.01 5.56 9.64
N ALA A 66 2.60 4.57 8.84
CA ALA A 66 2.25 3.25 9.34
C ALA A 66 3.46 2.50 9.94
N ILE A 67 4.62 2.57 9.28
CA ILE A 67 5.86 1.95 9.78
C ILE A 67 6.31 2.63 11.07
N GLU A 68 6.30 3.96 11.12
CA GLU A 68 6.67 4.71 12.32
C GLU A 68 5.76 4.36 13.51
N ALA A 69 4.45 4.28 13.26
CA ALA A 69 3.48 3.89 14.29
C ALA A 69 3.76 2.47 14.81
N LYS A 70 4.05 1.52 13.91
CA LYS A 70 4.37 0.14 14.29
C LYS A 70 5.66 0.06 15.09
N HIS A 71 6.73 0.70 14.63
CA HIS A 71 8.01 0.71 15.34
C HIS A 71 7.91 1.32 16.74
N ARG A 72 7.10 2.38 16.89
CA ARG A 72 6.84 3.00 18.19
C ARG A 72 6.12 2.04 19.14
N ALA A 73 5.13 1.30 18.66
CA ALA A 73 4.43 0.29 19.44
C ALA A 73 5.39 -0.84 19.87
N ASP A 74 6.25 -1.31 18.97
CA ASP A 74 7.20 -2.38 19.26
C ASP A 74 8.28 -1.95 20.27
N ALA A 75 8.78 -0.72 20.14
CA ALA A 75 9.71 -0.16 21.11
C ALA A 75 9.10 -0.12 22.53
N ALA A 76 7.82 0.22 22.65
CA ALA A 76 7.12 0.20 23.93
C ALA A 76 6.99 -1.21 24.51
N ILE A 77 6.70 -2.22 23.68
CA ILE A 77 6.65 -3.63 24.10
C ILE A 77 8.02 -4.08 24.60
N ILE A 78 9.09 -3.83 23.84
CA ILE A 78 10.46 -4.20 24.23
C ILE A 78 10.84 -3.54 25.56
N ALA A 79 10.53 -2.27 25.75
CA ALA A 79 10.80 -1.55 27.00
C ALA A 79 10.06 -2.19 28.20
N ALA A 80 8.80 -2.59 28.01
CA ALA A 80 8.02 -3.26 29.04
C ALA A 80 8.59 -4.65 29.40
N CYS A 81 9.06 -5.41 28.41
CA CYS A 81 9.64 -6.75 28.62
C CYS A 81 11.07 -6.74 29.20
N ARG A 82 11.78 -5.60 29.15
CA ARG A 82 13.14 -5.47 29.73
C ARG A 82 13.14 -5.15 31.23
N ARG A 83 11.97 -4.98 31.83
CA ARG A 83 11.79 -4.81 33.28
C ARG A 83 11.75 -6.17 33.97
#